data_AF-R9J8Q1-F1
#
_entry.id   AF-R9J8Q1-F1
#
_cell.length_a   1.000
_cell.length_b   1.000
_cell.length_c   1.000
_cell.angle_alpha   90.00
_cell.angle_beta   90.00
_cell.angle_gamma   90.00
#
_symmetry.space_group_name_H-M   'P 1'
#
loop_
_entity.id
_entity.type
_entity.pdbx_description
1 polymer ?
#
loop_
_entity_poly.entity_id
_entity_poly.type
_entity_poly.pdbx_seq_one_letter_code
_entity_poly.pdbx_strand_id
1 'polypeptide(L)'
;MTYNAINELIASAESSGHENFWNYDGEIFMLFYDKFQYTPYADIPDTAFMYMEINNWQGMSVRCGVWQYYESGSFQKGKFERVISFLKTNGEKEMADIYACGIHDYANEKYQQNFDYPEEWFDETERVDKWISDYEKYIFKWMYDLIIAHKSDVLALGEA
;
A
#
# COMPACT_ATOMS: atom_id res chain seq x y z
N MET A 1 -7.49 -18.14 -3.96
CA MET A 1 -6.48 -19.14 -4.41
C MET A 1 -6.36 -20.25 -3.38
N THR A 2 -5.94 -21.45 -3.78
CA THR A 2 -5.64 -22.58 -2.86
C THR A 2 -4.23 -22.47 -2.31
N TYR A 3 -3.91 -23.20 -1.23
CA TYR A 3 -2.55 -23.27 -0.66
C TYR A 3 -1.48 -23.52 -1.74
N ASN A 4 -1.68 -24.52 -2.60
CA ASN A 4 -0.70 -24.87 -3.64
C ASN A 4 -0.47 -23.73 -4.64
N ALA A 5 -1.54 -23.05 -5.07
CA ALA A 5 -1.43 -21.92 -6.00
C ALA A 5 -0.71 -20.72 -5.35
N ILE A 6 -1.00 -20.42 -4.08
CA ILE A 6 -0.29 -19.37 -3.34
C ILE A 6 1.18 -19.75 -3.17
N ASN A 7 1.48 -21.01 -2.85
CA ASN A 7 2.85 -21.49 -2.71
C ASN A 7 3.64 -21.40 -4.02
N GLU A 8 3.04 -21.77 -5.15
CA GLU A 8 3.64 -21.63 -6.48
C GLU A 8 3.91 -20.16 -6.83
N LEU A 9 2.96 -19.26 -6.54
CA LEU A 9 3.12 -17.82 -6.73
C LEU A 9 4.29 -17.27 -5.90
N ILE A 10 4.33 -17.53 -4.59
CA ILE A 10 5.40 -17.03 -3.71
C ILE A 10 6.74 -17.66 -4.10
N ALA A 11 6.80 -18.96 -4.39
CA ALA A 11 8.04 -19.61 -4.80
C ALA A 11 8.57 -19.06 -6.13
N SER A 12 7.68 -18.74 -7.07
CA SER A 12 8.06 -18.11 -8.35
C SER A 12 8.61 -16.71 -8.11
N ALA A 13 7.90 -15.88 -7.33
CA ALA A 13 8.36 -14.55 -6.97
C ALA A 13 9.73 -14.59 -6.27
N GLU A 14 9.90 -15.49 -5.29
CA GLU A 14 11.15 -15.69 -4.55
C GLU A 14 12.31 -16.08 -5.49
N SER A 15 12.08 -17.03 -6.39
CA SER A 15 13.09 -17.50 -7.35
C SER A 15 13.48 -16.46 -8.40
N SER A 16 12.58 -15.54 -8.72
CA SER A 16 12.79 -14.48 -9.73
C SER A 16 13.62 -13.30 -9.20
N GLY A 17 13.76 -13.19 -7.88
CA GLY A 17 14.40 -12.06 -7.22
C GLY A 17 13.49 -10.83 -7.14
N HIS A 18 13.81 -9.91 -6.22
CA HIS A 18 13.00 -8.71 -5.99
C HIS A 18 12.97 -7.78 -7.21
N GLU A 19 13.95 -7.86 -8.11
CA GLU A 19 14.03 -7.09 -9.35
C GLU A 19 12.91 -7.43 -10.35
N ASN A 20 12.36 -8.64 -10.26
CA ASN A 20 11.29 -9.12 -11.13
C ASN A 20 9.94 -9.23 -10.39
N PHE A 21 9.86 -8.73 -9.16
CA PHE A 21 8.68 -8.86 -8.31
C PHE A 21 7.43 -8.21 -8.92
N TRP A 22 7.60 -7.15 -9.73
CA TRP A 22 6.53 -6.50 -10.49
C TRP A 22 5.77 -7.44 -11.44
N ASN A 23 6.30 -8.63 -11.78
CA ASN A 23 5.54 -9.61 -12.55
C ASN A 23 4.48 -10.35 -11.72
N TYR A 24 4.59 -10.29 -10.39
CA TYR A 24 3.78 -11.06 -9.44
C TYR A 24 2.94 -10.16 -8.53
N ASP A 25 3.25 -8.85 -8.49
CA ASP A 25 2.68 -7.91 -7.54
C ASP A 25 1.15 -7.84 -7.64
N GLY A 26 0.61 -7.85 -8.87
CA GLY A 26 -0.81 -7.83 -9.16
C GLY A 26 -1.53 -9.09 -8.71
N GLU A 27 -0.94 -10.28 -8.89
CA GLU A 27 -1.53 -11.53 -8.40
C GLU A 27 -1.55 -11.56 -6.87
N ILE A 28 -0.48 -11.11 -6.21
CA ILE A 28 -0.41 -11.00 -4.75
C ILE A 28 -1.42 -9.96 -4.23
N PHE A 29 -1.58 -8.83 -4.92
CA PHE A 29 -2.60 -7.85 -4.57
C PHE A 29 -4.00 -8.46 -4.65
N MET A 30 -4.31 -9.17 -5.75
CA MET A 30 -5.60 -9.82 -5.93
C MET A 30 -5.85 -10.92 -4.89
N LEU A 31 -4.80 -11.64 -4.46
CA LEU A 31 -4.92 -12.60 -3.35
C LEU A 31 -5.46 -11.93 -2.09
N PHE A 32 -4.85 -10.82 -1.66
CA PHE A 32 -5.29 -10.13 -0.46
C PHE A 32 -6.64 -9.43 -0.64
N TYR A 33 -6.84 -8.79 -1.79
CA TYR A 33 -8.10 -8.13 -2.10
C TYR A 33 -9.27 -9.12 -2.06
N ASP A 34 -9.17 -10.25 -2.76
CA ASP A 34 -10.24 -11.25 -2.80
C ASP A 34 -10.55 -11.80 -1.40
N LYS A 35 -9.52 -11.90 -0.54
CA LYS A 35 -9.67 -12.43 0.80
C LYS A 35 -10.26 -11.43 1.79
N PHE A 36 -9.95 -10.14 1.63
CA PHE A 36 -10.22 -9.12 2.64
C PHE A 36 -11.09 -7.95 2.18
N GLN A 37 -11.56 -7.89 0.92
CA GLN A 37 -12.37 -6.77 0.40
C GLN A 37 -13.64 -6.45 1.20
N TYR A 38 -14.18 -7.43 1.94
CA TYR A 38 -15.35 -7.25 2.81
C TYR A 38 -15.00 -7.22 4.30
N THR A 39 -13.71 -7.26 4.63
CA THR A 39 -13.22 -7.18 6.01
C THR A 39 -13.01 -5.71 6.38
N PRO A 40 -13.50 -5.23 7.53
CA PRO A 40 -13.18 -3.89 8.01
C PRO A 40 -11.67 -3.70 8.06
N TYR A 41 -11.17 -2.55 7.58
CA TYR A 41 -9.72 -2.36 7.42
C TYR A 41 -8.95 -2.62 8.71
N ALA A 42 -9.52 -2.27 9.88
CA ALA A 42 -8.92 -2.46 11.20
C ALA A 42 -8.71 -3.94 11.58
N ASP A 43 -9.46 -4.86 10.96
CA ASP A 43 -9.42 -6.30 11.24
C ASP A 43 -8.57 -7.08 10.22
N ILE A 44 -8.13 -6.44 9.13
CA ILE A 44 -7.23 -7.05 8.14
C ILE A 44 -5.86 -7.27 8.79
N PRO A 45 -5.21 -8.45 8.65
CA PRO A 45 -3.86 -8.68 9.16
C PRO A 45 -2.84 -7.66 8.61
N ASP A 46 -1.86 -7.27 9.45
CA ASP A 46 -0.90 -6.21 9.11
C ASP A 46 -0.19 -6.44 7.76
N THR A 47 0.28 -7.66 7.49
CA THR A 47 0.95 -7.99 6.22
C THR A 47 0.08 -7.69 5.01
N ALA A 48 -1.19 -8.13 5.02
CA ALA A 48 -2.11 -7.93 3.91
C ALA A 48 -2.52 -6.45 3.79
N PHE A 49 -2.83 -5.81 4.92
CA PHE A 49 -3.20 -4.40 4.96
C PHE A 49 -2.07 -3.53 4.42
N MET A 50 -0.86 -3.68 4.95
CA MET A 50 0.29 -2.87 4.55
C MET A 50 0.69 -3.09 3.09
N TYR A 51 0.65 -4.33 2.61
CA TYR A 51 0.91 -4.60 1.19
C TYR A 51 -0.10 -3.88 0.30
N MET A 52 -1.41 -4.04 0.57
CA MET A 52 -2.45 -3.39 -0.24
C MET A 52 -2.36 -1.86 -0.19
N GLU A 53 -2.08 -1.29 0.98
CA GLU A 53 -1.98 0.17 1.13
C GLU A 53 -0.78 0.77 0.42
N ILE A 54 0.41 0.18 0.56
CA ILE A 54 1.61 0.66 -0.13
C ILE A 54 1.52 0.43 -1.64
N ASN A 55 0.98 -0.71 -2.08
CA ASN A 55 0.74 -0.97 -3.49
C ASN A 55 -0.26 0.01 -4.10
N ASN A 56 -1.37 0.30 -3.40
CA ASN A 56 -2.34 1.30 -3.86
C ASN A 56 -1.76 2.71 -3.88
N TRP A 57 -0.99 3.10 -2.85
CA TRP A 57 -0.33 4.39 -2.77
C TRP A 57 0.61 4.63 -3.96
N GLN A 58 1.48 3.65 -4.25
CA GLN A 58 2.34 3.65 -5.44
C GLN A 58 1.52 3.63 -6.74
N GLY A 59 0.51 2.77 -6.83
CA GLY A 59 -0.30 2.60 -8.04
C GLY A 59 -1.09 3.86 -8.40
N MET A 60 -1.60 4.60 -7.43
CA MET A 60 -2.32 5.86 -7.68
C MET A 60 -1.35 6.97 -8.11
N SER A 61 -0.17 7.04 -7.51
CA SER A 61 0.90 7.95 -7.94
C SER A 61 1.20 7.84 -9.43
N VAL A 62 1.38 6.62 -9.94
CA VAL A 62 1.70 6.37 -11.36
C VAL A 62 0.53 6.68 -12.32
N ARG A 63 -0.72 6.57 -11.86
CA ARG A 63 -1.90 6.66 -12.74
C ARG A 63 -2.50 8.06 -12.79
N CYS A 64 -2.70 8.68 -11.64
CA CYS A 64 -3.57 9.85 -11.49
C CYS A 64 -3.11 10.84 -10.41
N GLY A 65 -1.92 10.63 -9.85
CA GLY A 65 -1.37 11.39 -8.74
C GLY A 65 -1.80 10.81 -7.38
N VAL A 66 -0.87 10.79 -6.44
CA VAL A 66 -1.08 10.17 -5.13
C VAL A 66 -2.12 10.91 -4.28
N TRP A 67 -2.44 12.16 -4.59
CA TRP A 67 -3.50 12.91 -3.89
C TRP A 67 -4.85 12.19 -3.90
N GLN A 68 -5.19 11.45 -4.95
CA GLN A 68 -6.44 10.67 -5.02
C GLN A 68 -6.46 9.48 -4.03
N TYR A 69 -5.29 8.92 -3.73
CA TYR A 69 -5.17 7.92 -2.67
C TYR A 69 -5.51 8.52 -1.30
N TYR A 70 -4.99 9.72 -1.01
CA TYR A 70 -5.27 10.41 0.25
C TYR A 70 -6.72 10.88 0.35
N GLU A 71 -7.26 11.41 -0.75
CA GLU A 71 -8.66 11.84 -0.82
C GLU A 71 -9.60 10.67 -0.50
N SER A 72 -9.46 9.54 -1.20
CA SER A 72 -10.32 8.37 -0.99
C SER A 72 -10.17 7.75 0.39
N GLY A 73 -8.96 7.76 0.96
CA GLY A 73 -8.68 7.23 2.30
C GLY A 73 -9.11 8.15 3.45
N SER A 74 -9.30 9.46 3.20
CA SER A 74 -9.60 10.45 4.25
C SER A 74 -10.89 10.16 5.04
N PHE A 75 -11.84 9.43 4.44
CA PHE A 75 -13.09 9.01 5.08
C PHE A 75 -12.91 7.85 6.08
N GLN A 76 -11.73 7.22 6.11
CA GLN A 76 -11.41 6.07 6.94
C GLN A 76 -10.51 6.48 8.11
N LYS A 77 -11.11 7.06 9.16
CA LYS A 77 -10.38 7.54 10.35
C LYS A 77 -9.49 6.44 10.95
N GLY A 78 -8.20 6.71 11.13
CA GLY A 78 -7.23 5.77 11.73
C GLY A 78 -6.44 4.94 10.71
N LYS A 79 -6.85 4.95 9.44
CA LYS A 79 -6.21 4.17 8.37
C LYS A 79 -4.76 4.59 8.14
N PHE A 80 -4.53 5.89 7.95
CA PHE A 80 -3.20 6.41 7.64
C PHE A 80 -2.26 6.35 8.85
N GLU A 81 -2.80 6.55 10.06
CA GLU A 81 -2.04 6.41 11.30
C GLU A 81 -1.54 4.97 11.49
N ARG A 82 -2.34 3.98 11.09
CA ARG A 82 -1.90 2.59 11.09
C ARG A 82 -0.72 2.35 10.16
N VAL A 83 -0.77 2.87 8.93
CA VAL A 83 0.35 2.77 7.97
C VAL A 83 1.61 3.41 8.54
N ILE A 84 1.52 4.66 9.03
CA ILE A 84 2.65 5.38 9.61
C ILE A 84 3.25 4.63 10.80
N SER A 85 2.39 4.13 11.71
CA SER A 85 2.82 3.40 12.90
C SER A 85 3.58 2.12 12.54
N PHE A 86 3.05 1.37 11.57
CA PHE A 86 3.70 0.16 11.08
C PHE A 86 5.06 0.46 10.46
N LEU A 87 5.14 1.42 9.55
CA LEU A 87 6.40 1.81 8.89
C LEU A 87 7.45 2.23 9.93
N LYS A 88 7.08 3.11 10.88
CA LYS A 88 8.01 3.58 11.92
C LYS A 88 8.51 2.44 12.83
N THR A 89 7.63 1.53 13.21
CA THR A 89 7.99 0.37 14.06
C THR A 89 8.91 -0.60 13.34
N ASN A 90 8.82 -0.69 12.02
CA ASN A 90 9.65 -1.57 11.18
C ASN A 90 10.89 -0.86 10.60
N GLY A 91 11.24 0.33 11.10
CA GLY A 91 12.46 1.05 10.71
C GLY A 91 12.34 1.94 9.47
N GLU A 92 11.16 1.99 8.83
CA GLU A 92 10.86 2.73 7.60
C GLU A 92 10.50 4.19 7.86
N LYS A 93 11.37 4.92 8.58
CA LYS A 93 11.08 6.29 9.02
C LYS A 93 10.92 7.27 7.86
N GLU A 94 11.79 7.19 6.85
CA GLU A 94 11.72 8.08 5.69
C GLU A 94 10.44 7.86 4.89
N MET A 95 10.12 6.60 4.57
CA MET A 95 8.86 6.28 3.88
C MET A 95 7.65 6.73 4.70
N ALA A 96 7.66 6.56 6.02
CA ALA A 96 6.57 7.03 6.88
C ALA A 96 6.41 8.56 6.86
N ASP A 97 7.51 9.30 6.88
CA ASP A 97 7.48 10.76 6.88
C ASP A 97 7.06 11.31 5.51
N ILE A 98 7.50 10.69 4.40
CA ILE A 98 7.02 11.02 3.05
C ILE A 98 5.53 10.68 2.91
N TYR A 99 5.13 9.48 3.33
CA TYR A 99 3.73 9.07 3.31
C TYR A 99 2.84 10.03 4.11
N ALA A 100 3.33 10.59 5.22
CA ALA A 100 2.57 11.54 6.02
C ALA A 100 2.35 12.90 5.34
N CYS A 101 3.19 13.29 4.37
CA CYS A 101 3.10 14.61 3.73
C CYS A 101 1.79 14.84 3.00
N GLY A 102 1.19 13.82 2.38
CA GLY A 102 -0.08 13.98 1.66
C GLY A 102 -1.33 13.84 2.52
N ILE A 103 -1.19 13.64 3.84
CA ILE A 103 -2.35 13.44 4.72
C ILE A 103 -2.96 14.79 5.07
N HIS A 104 -4.11 15.05 4.47
CA HIS A 104 -4.94 16.22 4.77
C HIS A 104 -6.40 15.83 4.99
N ASP A 105 -7.18 16.80 5.49
CA ASP A 105 -8.62 16.65 5.74
C ASP A 105 -9.41 16.85 4.44
N TYR A 106 -9.21 15.96 3.45
CA TYR A 106 -10.00 15.96 2.21
C TYR A 106 -11.49 15.70 2.46
N ALA A 107 -11.82 15.02 3.56
CA ALA A 107 -13.18 14.77 4.00
C ALA A 107 -13.86 16.00 4.64
N ASN A 108 -13.17 17.14 4.78
CA ASN A 108 -13.76 18.34 5.34
C ASN A 108 -14.97 18.82 4.51
N GLU A 109 -16.09 19.12 5.18
CA GLU A 109 -17.32 19.56 4.52
C GLU A 109 -17.12 20.76 3.59
N LYS A 110 -16.13 21.63 3.89
CA LYS A 110 -15.77 22.78 3.05
C LYS A 110 -15.42 22.39 1.61
N TYR A 111 -14.79 21.24 1.40
CA TYR A 111 -14.26 20.82 0.10
C TYR A 111 -15.16 19.83 -0.64
N GLN A 112 -16.11 19.19 0.03
CA GLN A 112 -16.92 18.09 -0.54
C GLN A 112 -17.78 18.49 -1.75
N GLN A 113 -18.07 19.78 -1.95
CA GLN A 113 -18.93 20.24 -3.05
C GLN A 113 -18.18 20.78 -4.26
N ASN A 114 -16.99 21.34 -4.05
CA ASN A 114 -16.22 22.05 -5.09
C ASN A 114 -14.83 21.46 -5.33
N PHE A 115 -14.33 20.61 -4.44
CA PHE A 115 -12.98 20.04 -4.50
C PHE A 115 -11.88 21.11 -4.57
N ASP A 116 -12.16 22.32 -4.05
CA ASP A 116 -11.22 23.45 -4.02
C ASP A 116 -10.19 23.27 -2.89
N TYR A 117 -9.37 22.22 -3.00
CA TYR A 117 -8.31 21.93 -2.06
C TYR A 117 -7.21 23.02 -2.12
N PRO A 118 -6.54 23.32 -0.99
CA PRO A 118 -5.39 24.22 -0.98
C PRO A 118 -4.30 23.77 -1.97
N GLU A 119 -3.69 24.73 -2.67
CA GLU A 119 -2.59 24.47 -3.62
C GLU A 119 -1.41 23.78 -2.94
N GLU A 120 -1.14 24.14 -1.68
CA GLU A 120 -0.06 23.54 -0.90
C GLU A 120 -0.21 22.02 -0.71
N TRP A 121 -1.45 21.51 -0.68
CA TRP A 121 -1.68 20.06 -0.58
C TRP A 121 -1.25 19.36 -1.87
N PHE A 122 -1.47 20.00 -3.02
CA PHE A 122 -0.99 19.46 -4.29
C PHE A 122 0.53 19.50 -4.36
N ASP A 123 1.18 20.60 -3.98
CA ASP A 123 2.66 20.69 -3.89
C ASP A 123 3.26 19.57 -3.01
N GLU A 124 2.62 19.29 -1.87
CA GLU A 124 3.03 18.22 -0.96
C GLU A 124 2.85 16.84 -1.58
N THR A 125 1.71 16.59 -2.25
CA THR A 125 1.50 15.31 -2.95
C THR A 125 2.36 15.14 -4.20
N GLU A 126 2.73 16.20 -4.92
CA GLU A 126 3.69 16.14 -6.02
C GLU A 126 5.09 15.75 -5.52
N ARG A 127 5.49 16.25 -4.34
CA ARG A 127 6.71 15.81 -3.68
C ARG A 127 6.66 14.32 -3.32
N VAL A 128 5.50 13.83 -2.88
CA VAL A 128 5.29 12.40 -2.62
C VAL A 128 5.39 11.59 -3.91
N ASP A 129 4.71 12.01 -4.98
CA ASP A 129 4.77 11.37 -6.31
C ASP A 129 6.21 11.28 -6.81
N LYS A 130 6.97 12.38 -6.69
CA LYS A 130 8.38 12.40 -7.04
C LYS A 130 9.20 11.40 -6.23
N TRP A 131 8.98 11.33 -4.92
CA TRP A 131 9.70 10.37 -4.08
C TRP A 131 9.34 8.92 -4.46
N ILE A 132 8.06 8.62 -4.70
CA ILE A 132 7.62 7.29 -5.16
C ILE A 132 8.33 6.92 -6.46
N SER A 133 8.41 7.85 -7.42
CA SER A 133 9.10 7.62 -8.69
C SER A 133 10.61 7.38 -8.51
N ASP A 134 11.28 8.20 -7.69
CA ASP A 134 12.72 8.06 -7.44
C ASP A 134 13.06 6.76 -6.66
N TYR A 135 12.13 6.27 -5.83
CA TYR A 135 12.30 5.10 -4.95
C TYR A 135 11.47 3.88 -5.37
N GLU A 136 10.97 3.82 -6.61
CA GLU A 136 10.10 2.74 -7.09
C GLU A 136 10.67 1.33 -6.82
N LYS A 137 11.93 1.12 -7.17
CA LYS A 137 12.62 -0.17 -6.95
C LYS A 137 12.74 -0.53 -5.47
N TYR A 138 12.91 0.48 -4.63
CA TYR A 138 12.95 0.30 -3.18
C TYR A 138 11.59 -0.15 -2.64
N ILE A 139 10.51 0.50 -3.09
CA ILE A 139 9.14 0.13 -2.70
C ILE A 139 8.80 -1.30 -3.12
N PHE A 140 9.13 -1.69 -4.36
CA PHE A 140 8.95 -3.07 -4.81
C PHE A 140 9.75 -4.07 -3.99
N LYS A 141 11.01 -3.75 -3.67
CA LYS A 141 11.83 -4.59 -2.80
C LYS A 141 11.22 -4.70 -1.41
N TRP A 142 10.73 -3.60 -0.84
CA TRP A 142 10.10 -3.59 0.47
C TRP A 142 8.83 -4.46 0.49
N MET A 143 7.97 -4.35 -0.53
CA MET A 143 6.80 -5.21 -0.67
C MET A 143 7.19 -6.68 -0.83
N TYR A 144 8.23 -6.98 -1.60
CA TYR A 144 8.79 -8.33 -1.71
C TYR A 144 9.25 -8.86 -0.34
N ASP A 145 10.08 -8.11 0.37
CA ASP A 145 10.62 -8.51 1.67
C ASP A 145 9.48 -8.75 2.68
N LEU A 146 8.43 -7.93 2.67
CA LEU A 146 7.23 -8.11 3.50
C LEU A 146 6.55 -9.47 3.24
N ILE A 147 6.37 -9.84 1.97
CA ILE A 147 5.74 -11.12 1.60
C ILE A 147 6.62 -12.30 2.00
N ILE A 148 7.93 -12.23 1.74
CA ILE A 148 8.86 -13.33 2.05
C ILE A 148 9.00 -13.52 3.55
N ALA A 149 9.10 -12.44 4.33
CA ALA A 149 9.19 -12.50 5.79
C ALA A 149 7.95 -13.11 6.44
N HIS A 150 6.78 -12.94 5.82
CA HIS A 150 5.49 -13.44 6.30
C HIS A 150 4.93 -14.59 5.46
N LYS A 151 5.80 -15.31 4.74
CA LYS A 151 5.40 -16.37 3.80
C LYS A 151 4.45 -17.40 4.42
N SER A 152 4.70 -17.84 5.66
CA SER A 152 3.81 -18.79 6.35
C SER A 152 2.39 -18.25 6.51
N ASP A 153 2.26 -16.98 6.88
CA ASP A 153 0.96 -16.34 7.12
C ASP A 153 0.18 -16.16 5.82
N VAL A 154 0.89 -15.83 4.72
CA VAL A 154 0.30 -15.71 3.39
C VAL A 154 -0.14 -17.08 2.87
N LEU A 155 0.65 -18.13 3.06
CA LEU A 155 0.30 -19.51 2.69
C LEU A 155 -0.97 -19.99 3.42
N ALA A 156 -1.09 -19.67 4.71
CA ALA A 156 -2.24 -20.06 5.53
C ALA A 156 -3.58 -19.51 5.00
N LEU A 157 -3.57 -18.45 4.18
CA LEU A 157 -4.79 -17.94 3.54
C LEU A 157 -5.44 -18.93 2.56
N GLY A 158 -4.65 -19.89 2.06
CA GLY A 158 -5.08 -20.95 1.16
C GLY A 158 -5.41 -22.27 1.86
N GLU A 159 -5.25 -22.34 3.19
CA GLU A 159 -5.70 -23.46 4.02
C GLU A 159 -7.19 -23.25 4.30
N ALA A 160 -8.02 -24.04 3.63
CA ALA A 160 -9.46 -24.13 3.85
C ALA A 160 -9.80 -25.48 4.49
#